data_AF-A0ABD5SRK5-F1
#
_entry.id   AF-A0ABD5SRK5-F1
#
_cell.length_a   1.000
_cell.length_b   1.000
_cell.length_c   1.000
_cell.angle_alpha   90.00
_cell.angle_beta   90.00
_cell.angle_gamma   90.00
#
_symmetry.space_group_name_H-M   'P 1'
#
loop_
_entity.id
_entity.type
_entity.pdbx_description
1 polymer ?
#
loop_
_entity_poly.entity_id
_entity_poly.type
_entity_poly.pdbx_seq_one_letter_code
_entity_poly.pdbx_strand_id
1 'polypeptide(L)' 'DAVARVGIGLENADGGDGGSDTELVALVTRRSVETLGLEPGRSIVASVKATAARGVGIEDRSQGNSGD' A
#
# COMPACT_ATOMS: atom_id res chain seq x y z
N ASP A 1 12.80 20.67 8.43
CA ASP A 1 11.69 19.77 8.76
C ASP A 1 11.95 18.44 8.08
N ALA A 2 11.95 17.33 8.81
CA ALA A 2 12.39 16.05 8.26
C ALA A 2 11.25 15.04 8.20
N VAL A 3 11.02 14.49 7.01
CA VAL A 3 10.06 13.41 6.75
C VAL A 3 10.73 12.05 6.91
N ALA A 4 9.94 11.05 7.28
CA ALA A 4 10.29 9.64 7.34
C ALA A 4 9.42 8.87 6.34
N ARG A 5 10.00 7.82 5.75
CA ARG A 5 9.31 6.84 4.92
C ARG A 5 8.89 5.68 5.80
N VAL A 6 7.62 5.31 5.73
CA VAL A 6 7.05 4.17 6.47
C VAL A 6 6.43 3.22 5.46
N GLY A 7 6.92 1.98 5.44
CA GLY A 7 6.32 0.89 4.68
C GLY A 7 5.17 0.27 5.48
N ILE A 8 4.07 -0.02 4.79
CA ILE A 8 2.85 -0.58 5.35
C ILE A 8 2.53 -1.83 4.55
N GLY A 9 2.81 -2.99 5.15
CA GLY A 9 2.40 -4.28 4.62
C GLY A 9 0.88 -4.42 4.75
N LEU A 10 0.23 -4.77 3.66
CA LEU A 10 -1.19 -5.12 3.67
C LEU A 10 -1.34 -6.62 3.84
N GLU A 11 -2.13 -7.02 4.84
CA GLU A 11 -2.57 -8.41 4.93
C GLU A 11 -3.65 -8.61 3.86
N ASN A 12 -3.41 -9.51 2.90
CA ASN A 12 -4.35 -9.77 1.82
C ASN A 12 -5.64 -10.35 2.42
N ALA A 13 -6.78 -9.69 2.19
CA ALA A 13 -8.08 -10.14 2.70
C ALA A 13 -8.57 -11.45 2.06
N ASP A 14 -8.04 -11.84 0.90
CA ASP A 14 -8.43 -13.05 0.18
C ASP A 14 -7.20 -13.70 -0.47
N GLY A 15 -7.00 -14.99 -0.20
CA GLY A 15 -5.82 -15.80 -0.58
C GLY A 15 -5.66 -16.08 -2.07
N GLY A 16 -5.47 -15.03 -2.87
CA GLY A 16 -5.00 -15.13 -4.24
C GLY A 16 -3.49 -15.40 -4.27
N ASP A 17 -3.13 -16.64 -4.62
CA ASP A 17 -1.77 -17.05 -4.98
C ASP A 17 -1.35 -16.27 -6.25
N GLY A 18 -0.78 -15.07 -6.05
CA GLY A 18 -0.62 -14.09 -7.12
C GLY A 18 0.35 -12.95 -6.83
N GLY A 19 1.35 -13.18 -5.97
CA GLY A 19 2.70 -12.66 -6.18
C GLY A 19 2.94 -11.16 -6.36
N SER A 20 2.28 -10.28 -5.60
CA SER A 20 2.88 -8.98 -5.30
C SER A 20 2.65 -8.63 -3.84
N ASP A 21 3.74 -8.63 -3.07
CA ASP A 21 3.84 -8.00 -1.75
C ASP A 21 3.37 -6.54 -1.90
N THR A 22 2.08 -6.31 -1.67
CA THR A 22 1.47 -5.01 -1.94
C THR A 22 1.80 -4.12 -0.75
N GLU A 23 2.92 -3.42 -0.88
CA GLU A 23 3.40 -2.47 0.12
C GLU A 23 2.89 -1.06 -0.20
N LEU A 24 2.21 -0.43 0.76
CA LEU A 24 1.95 1.01 0.73
C LEU A 24 3.10 1.75 1.41
N VAL A 25 3.58 2.83 0.79
CA VAL A 25 4.58 3.71 1.42
C VAL A 25 3.93 5.04 1.76
N ALA A 26 4.01 5.42 3.04
CA ALA A 26 3.57 6.71 3.54
C ALA A 26 4.78 7.62 3.85
N LEU A 27 4.66 8.89 3.50
CA LEU A 27 5.55 9.94 3.96
C LEU A 27 4.92 10.64 5.16
N VAL A 28 5.58 10.58 6.31
CA VAL A 28 5.10 11.17 7.56
C VAL A 28 6.20 12.01 8.20
N THR A 29 5.84 12.92 9.11
CA THR A 29 6.85 13.68 9.85
C THR A 29 7.54 12.79 10.89
N ARG A 30 8.80 13.08 11.23
CA ARG A 30 9.49 12.35 12.33
C ARG A 30 8.74 12.45 13.66
N ARG A 31 8.18 13.62 13.97
CA ARG A 31 7.34 13.81 15.15
C ARG A 31 6.14 12.84 15.15
N SER A 32 5.51 12.62 14.00
CA SER A 32 4.41 11.65 13.88
C SER A 32 4.87 10.21 14.13
N VAL A 33 6.05 9.81 13.64
CA VAL A 33 6.65 8.49 13.92
C VAL A 33 6.77 8.28 15.42
N GLU A 34 7.36 9.24 16.13
CA GLU A 34 7.57 9.17 17.58
C GLU A 34 6.24 9.22 18.35
N THR A 35 5.34 10.14 17.99
CA THR A 35 4.05 10.34 18.68
C THR A 35 3.13 9.14 18.54
N LEU A 36 3.12 8.50 17.37
CA LEU A 36 2.29 7.33 17.10
C LEU A 36 3.00 6.02 17.46
N GLY A 37 4.31 6.06 17.74
CA GLY A 37 5.17 4.89 17.97
C GLY A 37 5.22 3.94 16.77
N LEU A 38 5.41 4.48 15.57
CA LEU A 38 5.50 3.66 14.37
C LEU A 38 6.80 2.85 14.40
N GLU A 39 6.66 1.54 14.58
CA GLU A 39 7.77 0.59 14.69
C GLU A 39 7.54 -0.59 13.75
N PRO A 40 8.60 -1.22 13.22
CA PRO A 40 8.48 -2.39 12.37
C PRO A 40 7.68 -3.52 13.05
N GLY A 41 6.77 -4.14 12.32
CA GLY A 41 5.91 -5.23 12.82
C GLY A 41 4.75 -4.76 13.70
N ARG A 42 4.60 -3.45 13.95
CA ARG A 42 3.44 -2.93 14.68
C ARG A 42 2.21 -2.87 13.78
N SER A 43 1.10 -3.43 14.26
CA SER A 43 -0.20 -3.26 13.61
C SER A 43 -0.68 -1.81 13.77
N ILE A 44 -1.11 -1.20 12.66
CA ILE A 44 -1.60 0.17 12.60
C ILE A 44 -2.88 0.25 11.79
N VAL A 45 -3.65 1.32 11.99
CA VAL A 45 -4.78 1.67 11.13
C VAL A 45 -4.41 2.90 10.32
N ALA A 46 -4.47 2.78 8.99
CA ALA A 46 -4.25 3.88 8.06
C ALA A 46 -5.55 4.23 7.34
N SER A 47 -5.86 5.53 7.29
CA SER A 47 -7.03 6.04 6.56
C SER A 47 -6.59 6.72 5.28
N VAL A 48 -7.18 6.33 4.15
CA VAL A 48 -6.96 6.99 2.85
C VAL A 48 -8.12 7.92 2.55
N LYS A 49 -7.81 9.19 2.28
CA LYS A 49 -8.83 10.15 1.87
C LYS A 49 -9.21 9.92 0.41
N ALA A 50 -10.44 9.47 0.16
CA ALA A 50 -10.94 9.11 -1.17
C ALA A 50 -10.74 10.22 -2.22
N THR A 51 -10.99 11.49 -1.87
CA THR A 51 -10.83 12.63 -2.78
C THR A 51 -9.38 13.00 -3.07
N ALA A 52 -8.42 12.40 -2.37
CA ALA A 52 -6.98 12.52 -2.64
C ALA A 52 -6.40 11.25 -3.29
N ALA A 53 -7.24 10.25 -3.56
CA ALA A 53 -6.85 9.01 -4.23
C ALA A 53 -7.43 8.98 -5.65
N ARG A 54 -6.70 8.36 -6.58
CA ARG A 54 -7.17 8.11 -7.95
C ARG A 54 -7.18 6.62 -8.19
N GLY A 55 -8.36 6.07 -8.52
CA GLY A 55 -8.47 4.72 -9.04
C GLY A 55 -7.90 4.66 -10.46
N VAL A 56 -7.02 3.68 -10.70
CA VAL A 56 -6.57 3.33 -12.04
C VAL A 56 -7.14 1.95 -12.36
N GLY A 57 -7.79 1.82 -13.52
CA GLY A 57 -8.27 0.52 -13.99
C GLY A 57 -7.06 -0.38 -14.22
N ILE A 58 -7.08 -1.58 -13.66
CA ILE A 58 -6.08 -2.59 -13.95
C ILE A 58 -6.54 -3.25 -15.24
N GLU A 59 -5.90 -2.95 -16.36
CA GLU A 59 -6.15 -3.68 -17.60
C GLU A 59 -5.80 -5.15 -17.36
N ASP A 60 -6.81 -6.02 -17.48
CA ASP A 60 -6.63 -7.46 -17.45
C ASP A 60 -5.67 -7.84 -18.59
N ARG A 61 -4.41 -8.13 -18.24
CA ARG A 61 -3.37 -8.55 -19.21
C ARG A 61 -3.62 -9.95 -19.79
N SER A 62 -4.81 -10.52 -19.61
CA SER A 62 -5.10 -11.92 -19.93
C SER A 62 -5.70 -12.14 -21.33
N GLN A 63 -5.93 -11.09 -22.14
CA GLN A 63 -6.46 -11.23 -23.50
C GLN A 63 -5.46 -10.80 -24.56
N GLY A 64 -4.63 -11.74 -25.04
CA GLY A 64 -3.81 -11.47 -26.21
C GLY A 64 -2.79 -12.55 -26.56
N ASN A 65 -3.20 -13.80 -26.82
CA ASN A 65 -2.54 -14.66 -27.81
C ASN A 65 -3.36 -15.93 -28.12
N SER A 66 -4.50 -15.78 -28.79
CA SER A 66 -5.09 -16.89 -29.56
C SER A 66 -4.99 -16.51 -31.03
N GLY A 67 -3.85 -16.83 -31.64
CA GLY A 67 -3.68 -16.79 -33.08
C GLY A 67 -4.43 -17.97 -33.70
N ASP A 68 -5.32 -17.66 -34.63
CA ASP A 68 -5.83 -18.56 -35.67
C ASP A 68 -4.93 -18.40 -36.91
#